data_AF-A0A261FXP8-F1
#
_entry.id   AF-A0A261FXP8-F1
#
_cell.length_a   1.000
_cell.length_b   1.000
_cell.length_c   1.000
_cell.angle_alpha   90.00
_cell.angle_beta   90.00
_cell.angle_gamma   90.00
#
_symmetry.space_group_name_H-M   'P 1'
#
loop_
_entity.id
_entity.type
_entity.pdbx_description
1 polymer ?
#
loop_
_entity_poly.entity_id
_entity_poly.type
_entity_poly.pdbx_seq_one_letter_code
_entity_poly.pdbx_strand_id
1 'polypeptide(L)'
;MKKYRVLPALFLITFVVIIAVCLANTLTNNKLRSTTNGTDLITKSSQTLSLDYVKQIVNEKGKDNVSWEDFGDFKHQDVGSGNYVYQYELEDGSSLFLSGTSLKYPPRYIFIVDAENRRIDIKP
;
A
#
# COMPACT_ATOMS: atom_id res chain seq x y z
N MET A 1 19.39 51.57 -27.28
CA MET A 1 18.09 51.66 -26.58
C MET A 1 17.60 50.25 -26.26
N LYS A 2 17.68 49.81 -25.00
CA LYS A 2 17.09 48.53 -24.54
C LYS A 2 15.86 48.85 -23.68
N LYS A 3 14.67 48.47 -24.16
CA LYS A 3 13.40 48.61 -23.43
C LYS A 3 13.27 47.41 -22.48
N TYR A 4 13.47 47.62 -21.19
CA TYR A 4 13.11 46.62 -20.18
C TYR A 4 11.61 46.77 -19.89
N ARG A 5 10.84 45.75 -20.26
CA ARG A 5 9.42 45.65 -19.91
C ARG A 5 9.35 45.08 -18.50
N VAL A 6 8.92 45.90 -17.54
CA VAL A 6 8.60 45.46 -16.18
C VAL A 6 7.43 44.48 -16.24
N LEU A 7 7.64 43.23 -15.81
CA LEU A 7 6.55 42.29 -15.55
C LEU A 7 5.82 42.72 -14.26
N PRO A 8 4.49 42.56 -14.17
CA PRO A 8 3.73 42.96 -13.00
C PRO A 8 4.09 42.05 -11.81
N ALA A 9 4.49 42.67 -10.69
CA ALA A 9 4.88 42.05 -9.44
C ALA A 9 3.77 41.22 -8.73
N LEU A 10 2.65 40.96 -9.39
CA LEU A 10 1.48 40.28 -8.82
C LEU A 10 1.54 38.75 -8.88
N PHE A 11 2.44 38.16 -9.68
CA PHE A 11 2.54 36.69 -9.81
C PHE A 11 3.49 36.02 -8.79
N LEU A 12 4.26 36.78 -8.01
CA LEU A 12 5.20 36.21 -7.03
C LEU A 12 4.54 35.83 -5.70
N ILE A 13 3.42 36.46 -5.34
CA ILE A 13 2.80 36.27 -4.03
C ILE A 13 2.08 34.91 -3.94
N THR A 14 1.51 34.42 -5.05
CA THR A 14 0.81 33.12 -5.07
C THR A 14 1.77 31.93 -4.98
N PHE A 15 2.98 32.05 -5.54
CA PHE A 15 3.97 30.97 -5.51
C PHE A 15 4.53 30.72 -4.09
N VAL A 16 4.66 31.77 -3.27
CA VAL A 16 5.14 31.67 -1.88
C VAL A 16 4.13 30.94 -0.99
N VAL A 17 2.82 31.19 -1.18
CA VAL A 17 1.76 30.55 -0.38
C VAL A 17 1.67 29.05 -0.67
N ILE A 18 1.79 28.63 -1.93
CA ILE A 18 1.76 27.20 -2.30
C ILE A 18 2.97 26.45 -1.72
N ILE A 19 4.17 27.03 -1.77
CA ILE A 19 5.37 26.42 -1.17
C ILE A 19 5.21 26.28 0.36
N ALA A 20 4.65 27.27 1.06
CA ALA A 20 4.44 27.21 2.50
C ALA A 20 3.46 26.09 2.92
N VAL A 21 2.36 25.90 2.16
CA VAL A 21 1.42 24.79 2.40
C VAL A 21 2.06 23.43 2.13
N CYS A 22 2.84 23.31 1.06
CA CYS A 22 3.56 22.06 0.75
C CYS A 22 4.63 21.72 1.80
N LEU A 23 5.40 22.70 2.30
CA LEU A 23 6.38 22.46 3.36
C LEU A 23 5.71 22.09 4.69
N ALA A 24 4.60 22.74 5.04
CA ALA A 24 3.86 22.40 6.25
C ALA A 24 3.37 20.94 6.18
N ASN A 25 2.73 20.53 5.09
CA ASN A 25 2.25 19.14 4.93
C ASN A 25 3.38 18.11 4.87
N THR A 26 4.57 18.47 4.38
CA THR A 26 5.74 17.57 4.40
C THR A 26 6.35 17.44 5.80
N LEU A 27 6.34 18.52 6.59
CA LEU A 27 6.84 18.52 7.97
C LEU A 27 5.92 17.76 8.93
N THR A 28 4.59 17.83 8.75
CA THR A 28 3.65 17.09 9.61
C THR A 28 3.76 15.58 9.41
N ASN A 29 3.94 15.13 8.15
CA ASN A 29 4.07 13.70 7.84
C ASN A 29 5.38 13.08 8.38
N ASN A 30 6.44 13.88 8.56
CA ASN A 30 7.69 13.38 9.10
C ASN A 30 7.73 13.35 10.63
N LYS A 31 6.77 14.00 11.31
CA LYS A 31 6.72 14.08 12.78
C LYS A 31 6.01 12.90 13.46
N LEU A 32 5.49 11.93 12.70
CA LEU A 32 5.06 10.63 13.23
C LEU A 32 6.14 9.54 13.12
N ARG A 33 7.33 9.83 12.58
CA ARG A 33 8.47 8.92 12.66
C ARG A 33 9.42 9.37 13.77
N SER A 34 9.08 8.97 14.99
CA SER A 34 10.04 8.86 16.07
C SER A 34 9.75 7.66 16.97
N THR A 35 10.81 6.86 17.11
CA THR A 35 11.16 6.10 18.32
C THR A 35 10.52 4.72 18.49
N THR A 36 11.34 3.70 18.24
CA THR A 36 11.56 2.67 19.25
C THR A 36 13.06 2.39 19.33
N ASN A 37 13.58 2.48 20.55
CA ASN A 37 15.00 2.41 20.91
C ASN A 37 15.52 0.97 20.87
N GLY A 38 16.84 0.82 20.72
CA GLY A 38 17.49 -0.42 20.35
C GLY A 38 17.48 -1.55 21.38
N THR A 39 17.26 -2.75 20.85
CA THR A 39 18.16 -3.90 21.05
C THR A 39 18.50 -4.42 19.66
N ASP A 40 19.76 -4.28 19.27
CA ASP A 40 20.28 -4.90 18.06
C ASP A 40 20.40 -6.41 18.34
N LEU A 41 19.91 -7.24 17.43
CA LEU A 41 19.69 -8.69 17.49
C LEU A 41 18.37 -9.21 18.12
N ILE A 42 17.20 -8.96 17.49
CA ILE A 42 16.08 -9.94 17.33
C ILE A 42 15.22 -9.57 16.09
N THR A 43 15.31 -10.43 15.07
CA THR A 43 14.27 -10.83 14.10
C THR A 43 13.73 -9.79 13.10
N LYS A 44 14.00 -10.05 11.81
CA LYS A 44 13.19 -9.68 10.65
C LYS A 44 11.71 -9.60 11.05
N SER A 45 11.21 -8.41 11.37
CA SER A 45 9.86 -8.27 11.92
C SER A 45 8.88 -8.75 10.86
N SER A 46 8.33 -9.94 11.09
CA SER A 46 7.21 -10.49 10.34
C SER A 46 6.03 -9.57 10.60
N GLN A 47 5.89 -8.50 9.80
CA GLN A 47 4.65 -7.73 9.79
C GLN A 47 3.58 -8.71 9.32
N THR A 48 2.68 -9.04 10.25
CA THR A 48 1.55 -9.92 9.95
C THR A 48 0.51 -9.08 9.23
N LEU A 49 -0.16 -9.65 8.24
CA LEU A 49 -1.11 -8.93 7.41
C LEU A 49 -2.43 -8.76 8.17
N SER A 50 -2.97 -7.54 8.26
CA SER A 50 -4.27 -7.32 8.90
C SER A 50 -5.39 -7.30 7.86
N LEU A 51 -6.58 -7.76 8.25
CA LEU A 51 -7.77 -7.73 7.38
C LEU A 51 -8.15 -6.29 6.98
N ASP A 52 -7.96 -5.32 7.88
CA ASP A 52 -8.26 -3.92 7.61
C ASP A 52 -7.33 -3.34 6.54
N TYR A 53 -6.05 -3.74 6.52
CA TYR A 53 -5.13 -3.35 5.45
C TYR A 53 -5.57 -3.92 4.10
N VAL A 54 -6.00 -5.19 4.05
CA VAL A 54 -6.54 -5.80 2.83
C VAL A 54 -7.75 -5.01 2.32
N LYS A 55 -8.71 -4.68 3.20
CA LYS A 55 -9.89 -3.88 2.85
C LYS A 55 -9.51 -2.49 2.37
N GLN A 56 -8.54 -1.84 3.01
CA GLN A 56 -8.05 -0.53 2.63
C GLN A 56 -7.50 -0.55 1.19
N ILE A 57 -6.59 -1.48 0.88
CA ILE A 57 -6.01 -1.61 -0.47
C ILE A 57 -7.09 -1.86 -1.52
N VAL A 58 -8.03 -2.77 -1.25
CA VAL A 58 -9.14 -3.07 -2.15
C VAL A 58 -10.04 -1.84 -2.37
N ASN A 59 -10.30 -1.06 -1.32
CA ASN A 59 -11.13 0.14 -1.40
C ASN A 59 -10.43 1.29 -2.15
N GLU A 60 -9.14 1.52 -1.90
CA GLU A 60 -8.36 2.60 -2.52
C GLU A 60 -8.09 2.36 -4.00
N LYS A 61 -7.77 1.11 -4.38
CA LYS A 61 -7.43 0.76 -5.77
C LYS A 61 -8.61 0.27 -6.58
N GLY A 62 -9.61 -0.30 -5.92
CA GLY A 62 -10.63 -1.12 -6.55
C GLY A 62 -10.13 -2.56 -6.77
N LYS A 63 -11.02 -3.54 -6.57
CA LYS A 63 -10.71 -4.98 -6.65
C LYS A 63 -9.99 -5.43 -7.93
N ASP A 64 -10.20 -4.74 -9.06
CA ASP A 64 -9.61 -5.09 -10.35
C ASP A 64 -8.17 -4.59 -10.54
N ASN A 65 -7.73 -3.64 -9.70
CA ASN A 65 -6.41 -3.01 -9.78
C ASN A 65 -5.45 -3.43 -8.65
N VAL A 66 -5.89 -4.31 -7.76
CA VAL A 66 -5.02 -4.93 -6.76
C VAL A 66 -3.96 -5.77 -7.47
N SER A 67 -2.70 -5.63 -7.09
CA SER A 67 -1.59 -6.41 -7.64
C SER A 67 -0.98 -7.35 -6.61
N TRP A 68 -0.07 -8.24 -7.04
CA TRP A 68 0.64 -9.16 -6.15
C TRP A 68 1.57 -8.43 -5.19
N GLU A 69 2.16 -7.33 -5.66
CA GLU A 69 3.13 -6.49 -4.97
C GLU A 69 2.50 -5.69 -3.83
N ASP A 70 1.19 -5.45 -3.87
CA ASP A 70 0.46 -4.78 -2.79
C ASP A 70 0.56 -5.50 -1.46
N PHE A 71 0.85 -6.81 -1.52
CA PHE A 71 1.10 -7.65 -0.35
C PHE A 71 2.51 -8.25 -0.38
N GLY A 72 3.40 -7.79 -1.26
CA GLY A 72 4.71 -8.39 -1.52
C GLY A 72 5.67 -8.35 -0.33
N ASP A 73 5.51 -7.36 0.56
CA ASP A 73 6.31 -7.20 1.77
C ASP A 73 5.87 -8.15 2.90
N PHE A 74 4.68 -8.78 2.78
CA PHE A 74 4.16 -9.73 3.75
C PHE A 74 4.62 -11.15 3.42
N LYS A 75 4.85 -11.94 4.48
CA LYS A 75 5.19 -13.36 4.33
C LYS A 75 4.01 -14.11 3.71
N HIS A 76 4.29 -14.86 2.64
CA HIS A 76 3.31 -15.70 1.97
C HIS A 76 3.87 -17.08 1.66
N GLN A 77 2.97 -17.99 1.32
CA GLN A 77 3.25 -19.32 0.81
C GLN A 77 2.68 -19.43 -0.60
N ASP A 78 3.44 -19.97 -1.55
CA ASP A 78 2.89 -20.39 -2.83
C ASP A 78 2.33 -21.81 -2.69
N VAL A 79 1.01 -21.92 -2.75
CA VAL A 79 0.26 -23.18 -2.61
C VAL A 79 -0.31 -23.65 -3.95
N GLY A 80 0.14 -23.04 -5.05
CA GLY A 80 -0.30 -23.34 -6.40
C GLY A 80 0.23 -24.67 -6.96
N SER A 81 -0.59 -25.33 -7.79
CA SER A 81 -0.18 -26.52 -8.57
C SER A 81 -0.45 -26.27 -10.06
N GLY A 82 0.35 -25.39 -10.66
CA GLY A 82 0.25 -24.99 -12.07
C GLY A 82 -0.30 -23.59 -12.32
N ASN A 83 -0.94 -22.98 -11.32
CA ASN A 83 -1.26 -21.55 -11.28
C ASN A 83 -0.52 -20.91 -10.09
N TYR A 84 -0.35 -19.60 -10.09
CA TYR A 84 0.13 -18.87 -8.91
C TYR A 84 -1.02 -18.77 -7.91
N VAL A 85 -0.79 -19.23 -6.68
CA VAL A 85 -1.73 -19.09 -5.56
C VAL A 85 -0.95 -18.67 -4.33
N TYR A 86 -0.97 -17.38 -4.02
CA TYR A 86 -0.29 -16.86 -2.83
C TYR A 86 -1.27 -16.84 -1.66
N GLN A 87 -0.90 -17.55 -0.60
CA GLN A 87 -1.61 -17.57 0.68
C GLN A 87 -0.87 -16.69 1.69
N TYR A 88 -1.58 -15.74 2.28
CA TYR A 88 -1.12 -14.88 3.36
C TYR A 88 -1.91 -15.19 4.63
N GLU A 89 -1.22 -15.42 5.74
CA GLU A 89 -1.84 -15.56 7.05
C GLU A 89 -2.20 -14.17 7.59
N LEU A 90 -3.45 -14.03 8.06
CA LEU A 90 -3.96 -12.80 8.64
C LEU A 90 -3.88 -12.83 10.17
N GLU A 91 -3.81 -11.66 10.80
CA GLU A 91 -3.70 -11.53 12.27
C GLU A 91 -4.85 -12.19 13.06
N ASP A 92 -6.04 -12.29 12.46
CA ASP A 92 -7.22 -12.90 13.06
C ASP A 92 -7.31 -14.42 12.84
N GLY A 93 -6.28 -15.03 12.25
CA GLY A 93 -6.23 -16.44 11.91
C GLY A 93 -6.92 -16.81 10.59
N SER A 94 -7.50 -15.84 9.88
CA SER A 94 -7.97 -16.05 8.52
C SER A 94 -6.81 -16.06 7.51
N SER A 95 -7.09 -16.36 6.25
CA SER A 95 -6.09 -16.36 5.18
C SER A 95 -6.58 -15.63 3.95
N LEU A 96 -5.76 -14.71 3.42
CA LEU A 96 -5.97 -14.08 2.12
C LEU A 96 -5.34 -14.95 1.03
N PHE A 97 -6.08 -15.13 -0.07
CA PHE A 97 -5.62 -15.82 -1.26
C PHE A 97 -5.65 -14.90 -2.48
N LEU A 98 -4.52 -14.82 -3.17
CA LEU A 98 -4.39 -14.23 -4.50
C LEU A 98 -4.13 -15.35 -5.51
N SER A 99 -4.94 -15.46 -6.54
CA SER A 99 -4.78 -16.52 -7.54
C SER A 99 -4.83 -16.00 -8.97
N GLY A 100 -3.93 -16.48 -9.83
CA GLY A 100 -3.86 -16.10 -11.23
C GLY A 100 -2.94 -17.01 -12.04
N THR A 101 -3.03 -16.90 -13.36
CA THR A 101 -2.24 -17.71 -14.30
C THR A 101 -0.84 -17.15 -14.55
N SER A 102 -0.57 -15.92 -14.11
CA SER A 102 0.69 -15.21 -14.33
C SER A 102 0.82 -14.06 -13.33
N LEU A 103 2.05 -13.84 -12.83
CA LEU A 103 2.39 -12.69 -11.98
C LEU A 103 2.47 -11.37 -12.77
N LYS A 104 2.47 -11.41 -14.11
CA LYS A 104 2.49 -10.18 -14.95
C LYS A 104 1.15 -9.45 -15.00
N TYR A 105 0.08 -10.12 -14.60
CA TYR A 105 -1.28 -9.57 -14.58
C TYR A 105 -1.80 -9.54 -13.15
N PRO A 106 -2.75 -8.65 -12.81
CA PRO A 106 -3.44 -8.68 -11.53
C PRO A 106 -3.97 -10.08 -11.20
N PRO A 107 -4.05 -10.46 -9.91
CA PRO A 107 -4.71 -11.68 -9.51
C PRO A 107 -6.10 -11.78 -10.14
N ARG A 108 -6.40 -12.94 -10.72
CA ARG A 108 -7.70 -13.24 -11.29
C ARG A 108 -8.74 -13.35 -10.18
N TYR A 109 -8.42 -14.04 -9.10
CA TYR A 109 -9.27 -14.21 -7.92
C TYR A 109 -8.60 -13.64 -6.69
N ILE A 110 -9.42 -13.00 -5.84
CA ILE A 110 -9.02 -12.49 -4.53
C ILE A 110 -10.10 -12.94 -3.56
N PHE A 111 -9.75 -13.74 -2.57
CA PHE A 111 -10.71 -14.25 -1.59
C PHE A 111 -10.06 -14.47 -0.23
N ILE A 112 -10.88 -14.45 0.80
CA ILE A 112 -10.48 -14.77 2.17
C ILE A 112 -11.10 -16.10 2.56
N VAL A 113 -10.35 -16.93 3.28
CA VAL A 113 -10.88 -18.07 4.02
C VAL A 113 -10.79 -17.72 5.49
N ASP A 114 -11.92 -17.66 6.19
CA ASP A 114 -11.95 -17.35 7.62
C ASP A 114 -11.56 -18.55 8.49
N ALA A 115 -11.50 -18.32 9.81
CA ALA A 115 -11.14 -19.36 10.79
C ALA A 115 -12.12 -20.55 10.81
N GLU A 116 -13.37 -20.34 10.35
CA GLU A 116 -14.37 -21.40 10.19
C GLU A 116 -14.30 -22.08 8.81
N ASN A 117 -13.24 -21.81 8.04
CA ASN A 117 -13.00 -22.34 6.70
C ASN A 117 -14.08 -21.92 5.68
N ARG A 118 -14.76 -20.79 5.90
CA ARG A 118 -15.72 -20.21 4.96
C ARG A 118 -14.99 -19.28 4.00
N ARG A 119 -15.33 -19.39 2.73
CA ARG A 119 -14.76 -18.56 1.67
C ARG A 119 -15.59 -17.30 1.44
N ILE A 120 -14.92 -16.15 1.38
CA ILE A 120 -15.48 -14.83 1.10
C ILE A 120 -14.75 -14.27 -0.12
N ASP A 121 -15.42 -14.20 -1.25
CA ASP A 121 -14.84 -13.66 -2.49
C ASP A 121 -14.87 -12.13 -2.49
N ILE A 122 -13.70 -11.52 -2.69
CA ILE A 122 -13.53 -10.08 -2.93
C ILE A 122 -13.58 -9.81 -4.44
N LYS A 123 -12.90 -10.66 -5.21
CA LYS A 123 -12.90 -10.67 -6.67
C LYS A 123 -13.20 -12.10 -7.15
N PRO A 124 -14.42 -12.35 -7.67
CA PRO A 124 -14.82 -13.63 -8.23
C PRO A 124 -14.32 -13.85 -9.66
#